data_AF-A0A2N8Q0Q2-F1
#
_entry.id   AF-A0A2N8Q0Q2-F1
#
_cell.length_a   1.000
_cell.length_b   1.000
_cell.length_c   1.000
_cell.angle_alpha   90.00
_cell.angle_beta   90.00
_cell.angle_gamma   90.00
#
_symmetry.space_group_name_H-M   'P 1'
#
loop_
_entity.id
_entity.type
_entity.pdbx_description
1 polymer ?
#
loop_
_entity_poly.entity_id
_entity_poly.type
_entity_poly.pdbx_seq_one_letter_code
_entity_poly.pdbx_strand_id
1 'polypeptide(L)' 'MKTAYPRVPFPLIVKATDGDVEAINQIVKHYRGYTSKRSLRRMTDEYGNSHMVIDETLRGRMETKLITKILAFEIK' A
#
# COMPACT_ATOMS: atom_id res chain seq x y z
N MET A 1 12.35 -12.54 -18.77
CA MET A 1 12.89 -11.27 -18.21
C MET A 1 12.72 -11.30 -16.70
N LYS A 2 13.76 -11.05 -15.90
CA LYS A 2 13.59 -10.85 -14.45
C LYS A 2 12.92 -9.49 -14.25
N THR A 3 11.70 -9.47 -13.72
CA THR A 3 11.04 -8.23 -13.30
C THR A 3 11.80 -7.64 -12.13
N ALA A 4 12.56 -6.56 -12.37
CA ALA A 4 13.13 -5.75 -11.31
C ALA A 4 12.05 -4.83 -10.78
N TYR A 5 11.60 -5.06 -9.54
CA TYR A 5 10.71 -4.14 -8.86
C TYR A 5 11.55 -3.00 -8.29
N PRO A 6 11.17 -1.72 -8.52
CA PRO A 6 11.84 -0.61 -7.87
C PRO A 6 11.76 -0.81 -6.36
N ARG A 7 12.87 -0.60 -5.67
CA ARG A 7 12.92 -0.68 -4.20
C ARG A 7 12.77 0.71 -3.61
N VAL A 8 12.18 0.79 -2.44
CA VAL A 8 12.18 2.02 -1.64
C VAL A 8 13.63 2.28 -1.19
N PRO A 9 14.22 3.47 -1.46
CA PRO A 9 15.56 3.79 -1.01
C PRO A 9 15.67 3.80 0.51
N PHE A 10 16.76 3.28 1.06
CA PHE A 10 16.99 3.27 2.52
C PHE A 10 16.93 4.67 3.16
N PRO A 11 17.52 5.74 2.59
CA PRO A 11 17.39 7.08 3.16
C PRO A 11 15.94 7.57 3.27
N LEU A 12 15.07 7.13 2.36
CA LEU A 12 13.64 7.45 2.41
C LEU A 12 12.94 6.70 3.55
N ILE A 13 13.34 5.45 3.82
CA ILE A 13 12.84 4.66 4.94
C ILE A 13 13.22 5.34 6.26
N VAL A 14 14.48 5.76 6.42
CA VAL A 14 14.96 6.47 7.63
C VAL A 14 14.13 7.73 7.90
N LYS A 15 13.93 8.58 6.89
CA LYS A 15 13.08 9.78 7.05
C LYS A 15 11.66 9.42 7.47
N ALA A 16 11.10 8.38 6.87
CA ALA A 16 9.74 7.96 7.19
C ALA A 16 9.61 7.39 8.61
N THR A 17 10.64 6.70 9.12
CA THR A 17 10.68 6.24 10.53
C THR A 17 10.80 7.40 11.51
N ASP A 18 11.43 8.51 11.11
CA ASP A 18 11.51 9.75 11.90
C ASP A 18 10.20 10.58 11.85
N GLY A 19 9.17 10.09 11.15
CA GLY A 19 7.86 10.75 11.06
C GLY A 19 7.72 11.76 9.92
N ASP A 20 8.66 11.79 8.96
CA ASP A 20 8.55 12.64 7.77
C ASP A 20 7.32 12.24 6.93
N VAL A 21 6.33 13.14 6.90
CA VAL A 21 5.05 12.93 6.22
C VAL A 21 5.20 12.75 4.71
N GLU A 22 6.14 13.47 4.08
CA GLU A 22 6.39 13.34 2.65
C GLU A 22 7.02 11.99 2.33
N ALA A 23 7.97 11.54 3.15
CA ALA A 23 8.61 10.24 3.01
C ALA A 23 7.59 9.09 3.19
N ILE A 24 6.74 9.16 4.22
CA ILE A 24 5.65 8.19 4.44
C ILE A 24 4.72 8.14 3.22
N ASN A 25 4.29 9.29 2.71
CA ASN A 25 3.40 9.36 1.55
C ASN A 25 4.04 8.79 0.29
N GLN A 26 5.34 9.00 0.08
CA GLN A 26 6.08 8.38 -1.02
C GLN A 26 6.10 6.85 -0.91
N ILE A 27 6.29 6.30 0.28
CA ILE A 27 6.27 4.86 0.54
C ILE A 27 4.85 4.29 0.33
N VAL A 28 3.81 4.95 0.84
CA VAL A 28 2.41 4.53 0.62
C VAL A 28 2.07 4.53 -0.87
N LYS A 29 2.47 5.59 -1.59
CA LYS A 29 2.27 5.70 -3.05
C LYS A 29 3.00 4.59 -3.81
N HIS A 30 4.21 4.22 -3.38
CA HIS A 30 4.97 3.11 -3.95
C HIS A 30 4.20 1.78 -3.87
N TYR A 31 3.53 1.51 -2.75
CA TYR A 31 2.77 0.27 -2.54
C TYR A 31 1.32 0.33 -3.06
N ARG A 32 0.81 1.47 -3.53
CA ARG A 32 -0.59 1.65 -3.94
C ARG A 32 -1.06 0.65 -4.99
N GLY A 33 -0.21 0.31 -5.96
CA GLY A 33 -0.55 -0.70 -6.98
C GLY A 33 -0.72 -2.09 -6.38
N TYR A 34 0.14 -2.46 -5.42
CA TYR A 34 0.06 -3.73 -4.72
C TYR A 34 -1.18 -3.80 -3.81
N THR A 35 -1.43 -2.76 -3.01
CA THR A 35 -2.60 -2.70 -2.11
C THR A 35 -3.91 -2.71 -2.90
N SER A 36 -3.99 -1.96 -4.00
CA SER A 36 -5.17 -1.96 -4.88
C SER A 36 -5.42 -3.34 -5.47
N LYS A 37 -4.38 -4.01 -5.98
CA LYS A 37 -4.49 -5.37 -6.52
C LYS A 37 -4.91 -6.39 -5.46
N ARG A 38 -4.38 -6.29 -4.24
CA ARG A 38 -4.73 -7.17 -3.12
C ARG A 38 -6.13 -6.90 -2.54
N SER A 39 -6.67 -5.71 -2.79
CA SER A 39 -7.99 -5.30 -2.33
C SER A 39 -9.08 -5.59 -3.37
N LEU A 40 -8.75 -6.20 -4.51
CA LEU A 40 -9.74 -6.60 -5.50
C LEU A 40 -10.67 -7.69 -4.95
N ARG A 41 -11.98 -7.45 -5.09
CA ARG A 41 -13.06 -8.36 -4.72
C ARG A 41 -14.01 -8.53 -5.89
N ARG A 42 -14.58 -9.73 -5.98
CA ARG A 42 -15.64 -10.03 -6.92
C ARG A 42 -16.95 -9.54 -6.32
N MET A 43 -17.65 -8.66 -7.02
CA MET A 43 -18.94 -8.12 -6.62
C MET A 43 -19.95 -8.42 -7.72
N THR A 44 -21.12 -8.91 -7.33
CA THR A 44 -22.22 -9.19 -8.25
C THR A 44 -23.20 -8.03 -8.18
N ASP A 45 -23.60 -7.50 -9.33
CA ASP A 45 -24.64 -6.47 -9.43
C ASP A 45 -26.06 -7.07 -9.34
N GLU A 46 -27.06 -6.22 -9.31
CA GLU A 46 -28.48 -6.59 -9.20
C GLU A 46 -28.98 -7.40 -10.40
N TYR A 47 -28.27 -7.36 -11.52
CA TYR A 47 -28.59 -8.09 -12.75
C TYR A 47 -27.86 -9.42 -12.84
N GLY A 48 -27.09 -9.80 -11.81
CA GLY A 48 -26.33 -11.04 -11.76
C GLY A 48 -24.96 -10.98 -12.45
N ASN A 49 -24.53 -9.82 -12.97
CA ASN A 49 -23.20 -9.70 -13.58
C ASN A 49 -22.14 -9.54 -12.50
N SER A 50 -20.99 -10.18 -12.71
CA SER A 50 -19.88 -10.17 -11.78
C SER A 50 -18.76 -9.25 -12.24
N HIS A 51 -18.39 -8.29 -11.39
CA HIS A 51 -17.32 -7.32 -11.64
C HIS A 51 -16.20 -7.45 -10.61
N MET A 52 -14.98 -7.06 -10.99
CA MET A 52 -13.87 -6.92 -10.05
C MET A 52 -13.81 -5.47 -9.57
N VAL A 53 -14.04 -5.25 -8.28
CA VAL A 53 -14.07 -3.93 -7.65
C VAL A 53 -13.00 -3.87 -6.57
N ILE A 54 -12.41 -2.70 -6.36
CA ILE A 54 -11.51 -2.47 -5.23
C ILE A 54 -12.36 -2.32 -3.96
N ASP A 55 -12.13 -3.18 -2.98
CA ASP A 55 -12.65 -3.01 -1.63
C ASP A 55 -11.88 -1.88 -0.95
N GLU A 56 -12.49 -0.69 -0.96
CA GLU A 56 -11.93 0.54 -0.40
C GLU A 56 -11.67 0.44 1.10
N THR A 57 -12.50 -0.31 1.83
CA THR A 57 -12.32 -0.53 3.27
C THR A 57 -11.08 -1.38 3.53
N LEU A 58 -10.91 -2.46 2.77
CA LEU A 58 -9.72 -3.30 2.86
C LEU A 58 -8.46 -2.54 2.44
N ARG A 59 -8.53 -1.76 1.37
CA ARG A 59 -7.41 -0.93 0.91
C ARG A 59 -6.98 0.06 1.98
N GLY A 60 -7.94 0.80 2.55
CA GLY A 60 -7.68 1.75 3.64
C GLY A 60 -7.03 1.07 4.85
N ARG A 61 -7.54 -0.10 5.27
CA ARG A 61 -6.94 -0.87 6.38
C ARG A 61 -5.50 -1.30 6.09
N MET A 62 -5.19 -1.69 4.86
CA MET A 62 -3.82 -2.04 4.47
C MET A 62 -2.90 -0.82 4.50
N GLU A 63 -3.35 0.33 4.02
CA GLU A 63 -2.58 1.58 4.03
C GLU A 63 -2.32 2.06 5.47
N THR A 64 -3.34 2.07 6.34
CA THR A 64 -3.17 2.39 7.77
C THR A 64 -2.21 1.42 8.45
N LYS A 65 -2.29 0.12 8.15
CA LYS A 65 -1.37 -0.87 8.71
C LYS A 65 0.07 -0.67 8.22
N LEU A 66 0.25 -0.24 6.98
CA LEU A 66 1.57 0.10 6.44
C LEU A 66 2.15 1.31 7.16
N ILE A 67 1.39 2.41 7.29
CA ILE A 67 1.83 3.64 7.97
C ILE A 67 2.21 3.37 9.42
N THR A 68 1.34 2.69 10.18
CA THR A 68 1.62 2.34 11.58
C THR A 68 2.85 1.45 11.73
N LYS A 69 3.11 0.56 10.76
CA LYS A 69 4.33 -0.26 10.76
C LYS A 69 5.59 0.51 10.40
N ILE A 70 5.51 1.50 9.52
CA ILE A 70 6.63 2.42 9.23
C ILE A 70 7.00 3.20 10.49
N LEU A 71 6.01 3.80 11.16
CA LEU A 71 6.25 4.60 12.38
C LEU A 71 6.78 3.79 13.57
N ALA A 72 6.48 2.49 13.61
CA ALA A 72 6.97 1.58 14.65
C ALA A 72 8.23 0.80 14.24
N PHE A 73 8.82 1.09 13.08
CA PHE A 73 9.96 0.36 12.57
C PHE A 73 11.26 0.87 13.17
N GLU A 74 11.96 0.00 13.91
CA GLU A 74 13.28 0.30 14.46
C GLU A 74 14.37 -0.07 13.45
N ILE A 75 15.22 0.92 13.12
CA ILE A 75 16.41 0.71 12.30
C ILE A 75 17.55 0.24 13.22
N LYS A 76 18.19 -0.87 12.85
CA LYS A 76 19.34 -1.46 13.55
C LYS A 76 20.57 -1.47 12.66
#